data_AF-A0A1Z9SR25-F1
#
_entry.id   AF-A0A1Z9SR25-F1
#
_cell.length_a   1.000
_cell.length_b   1.000
_cell.length_c   1.000
_cell.angle_alpha   90.00
_cell.angle_beta   90.00
_cell.angle_gamma   90.00
#
_symmetry.space_group_name_H-M   'P 1'
#
loop_
_entity.id
_entity.type
_entity.pdbx_description
1 polymer ?
#
loop_
_entity_poly.entity_id
_entity_poly.type
_entity_poly.pdbx_seq_one_letter_code
_entity_poly.pdbx_strand_id
1 'polypeptide(L)' 'MPDGHRRSESLAVEIALAENGVDFQVRDVDLKSEAQRDDDYALVNPQRKVTALVTSCGETLTESVAILLTSISVIST' A
#
# COMPACT_ATOMS: atom_id res chain seq x y z
N MET A 1 -17.99 6.37 -14.71
CA MET A 1 -17.28 6.11 -13.45
C MET A 1 -16.21 7.19 -13.29
N PRO A 2 -16.43 8.22 -12.45
CA PRO A 2 -15.38 9.16 -12.03
C PRO A 2 -14.66 8.50 -10.83
N ASP A 3 -13.35 8.34 -10.71
CA ASP A 3 -12.24 9.25 -10.96
C ASP A 3 -10.98 8.46 -11.39
N GLY A 4 -10.27 8.97 -12.39
CA GLY A 4 -9.22 8.27 -13.13
C GLY A 4 -7.85 8.13 -12.44
N HIS A 5 -7.79 7.53 -11.25
CA HIS A 5 -6.52 7.16 -10.59
C HIS A 5 -6.39 5.68 -10.20
N ARG A 6 -7.36 4.83 -10.54
CA ARG A 6 -7.31 3.36 -10.35
C ARG A 6 -6.42 2.67 -11.40
N ARG A 7 -5.17 3.13 -11.56
CA ARG A 7 -4.11 2.52 -12.40
C ARG A 7 -2.72 2.67 -11.78
N SER A 8 -2.64 2.88 -10.47
CA SER A 8 -1.40 3.01 -9.73
C SER A 8 -0.94 1.66 -9.16
N GLU A 9 0.35 1.57 -8.83
CA GLU A 9 1.04 0.38 -8.31
C GLU A 9 0.35 -0.24 -7.09
N SER A 10 -0.46 0.53 -6.35
CA SER A 10 -1.27 0.04 -5.23
C SER A 10 -2.26 -1.06 -5.62
N LEU A 11 -2.82 -1.02 -6.83
CA LEU A 11 -3.82 -2.01 -7.27
C LEU A 11 -3.24 -3.43 -7.34
N ALA A 12 -1.96 -3.56 -7.72
CA ALA A 12 -1.32 -4.87 -7.79
C ALA A 12 -1.18 -5.49 -6.39
N VAL A 13 -0.88 -4.67 -5.38
CA VAL A 13 -0.80 -5.08 -3.97
C VAL A 13 -2.18 -5.47 -3.46
N GLU A 14 -3.21 -4.68 -3.73
CA GLU A 14 -4.59 -4.98 -3.32
C GLU A 14 -5.08 -6.31 -3.91
N ILE A 15 -4.83 -6.55 -5.20
CA ILE A 15 -5.18 -7.81 -5.87
C ILE A 15 -4.43 -8.98 -5.21
N ALA A 16 -3.12 -8.86 -5.00
CA ALA A 16 -2.34 -9.92 -4.39
C ALA A 16 -2.83 -10.27 -2.98
N LEU A 17 -3.16 -9.28 -2.15
CA LEU A 17 -3.70 -9.50 -0.80
C LEU A 17 -5.09 -10.18 -0.87
N ALA A 18 -5.96 -9.72 -1.77
CA ALA A 18 -7.29 -10.29 -1.95
C ALA A 18 -7.26 -11.73 -2.48
N GLU A 19 -6.42 -12.04 -3.48
CA GLU A 19 -6.23 -13.38 -4.03
C GLU A 19 -5.72 -14.38 -2.98
N ASN A 20 -4.97 -13.88 -2.01
CA ASN A 20 -4.45 -14.66 -0.89
C ASN A 20 -5.40 -14.72 0.32
N GLY A 21 -6.58 -14.09 0.25
CA GLY A 21 -7.56 -14.09 1.34
C GLY A 21 -7.10 -13.32 2.58
N VAL A 22 -6.14 -12.41 2.44
CA VAL A 22 -5.68 -11.54 3.54
C VAL A 22 -6.68 -10.42 3.70
N ASP A 23 -7.15 -10.18 4.93
CA ASP A 23 -7.99 -9.03 5.26
C ASP A 23 -7.13 -7.75 5.30
N PHE A 24 -7.57 -6.70 4.61
CA PHE A 24 -6.86 -5.42 4.55
C PHE A 24 -7.82 -4.25 4.42
N GLN A 25 -7.39 -3.09 4.91
CA GLN A 25 -8.09 -1.82 4.74
C GLN A 25 -7.33 -0.92 3.78
N VAL A 26 -8.02 -0.42 2.75
CA VAL A 26 -7.47 0.60 1.85
C VAL A 26 -7.70 1.98 2.46
N ARG A 27 -6.62 2.76 2.60
CA ARG A 27 -6.66 4.18 2.91
C ARG A 27 -6.23 4.95 1.66
N ASP A 28 -7.17 5.61 1.00
CA ASP A 28 -6.88 6.47 -0.14
C ASP A 28 -6.06 7.70 0.29
N VAL A 29 -5.06 8.03 -0.53
CA VAL A 29 -4.24 9.24 -0.36
C VAL A 29 -4.46 10.11 -1.59
N ASP A 30 -4.99 11.32 -1.39
CA ASP A 30 -5.25 12.24 -2.49
C ASP A 30 -3.95 12.88 -2.98
N LEU A 31 -3.40 12.28 -4.04
CA LEU A 31 -2.20 12.77 -4.71
C LEU A 31 -2.38 14.13 -5.38
N LYS A 32 -3.61 14.57 -5.68
CA LYS A 32 -3.86 15.91 -6.24
C LYS A 32 -3.63 17.01 -5.21
N SER A 33 -4.00 16.72 -3.96
CA SER A 33 -3.75 17.61 -2.82
C SER A 33 -2.34 17.47 -2.24
N GLU A 34 -1.53 16.56 -2.79
CA GLU A 34 -0.22 16.16 -2.25
C GLU A 34 -0.27 15.64 -0.79
N ALA A 35 -1.37 15.03 -0.36
CA ALA A 35 -1.55 14.52 1.01
C ALA A 35 -0.47 13.52 1.46
N GLN A 36 0.22 12.84 0.52
CA GLN A 36 1.38 11.99 0.83
C GLN A 36 2.57 12.76 1.40
N ARG A 37 2.57 14.09 1.28
CA ARG A 37 3.63 14.97 1.76
C ARG A 37 3.36 15.49 3.17
N ASP A 38 2.16 15.29 3.70
CA ASP A 38 1.81 15.71 5.04
C ASP A 38 2.62 14.94 6.08
N ASP A 39 2.87 15.57 7.23
CA ASP A 39 3.66 14.97 8.28
C ASP A 39 3.00 13.70 8.85
N ASP A 40 1.67 13.64 8.82
CA ASP A 40 0.91 12.44 9.20
C ASP A 40 1.21 11.25 8.28
N TYR A 41 1.37 11.46 6.98
CA TYR A 41 1.74 10.38 6.05
C TYR A 41 3.24 10.05 6.15
N ALA A 42 4.09 11.01 6.51
CA ALA A 42 5.51 10.79 6.74
C ALA A 42 5.78 9.81 7.90
N LEU A 43 4.86 9.71 8.87
CA LEU A 43 4.90 8.69 9.93
C LEU A 43 4.69 7.26 9.38
N VAL A 44 3.97 7.13 8.26
CA VAL A 44 3.73 5.84 7.59
C VAL A 44 4.91 5.53 6.67
N ASN A 45 5.21 6.43 5.73
CA ASN A 45 6.34 6.30 4.83
C ASN A 45 7.21 7.59 4.89
N PRO A 46 8.37 7.55 5.55
CA PRO A 46 9.29 8.69 5.61
C PRO A 46 9.74 9.21 4.23
N GLN A 47 9.68 8.36 3.19
CA GLN A 47 9.96 8.76 1.81
C GLN A 47 8.83 9.56 1.16
N ARG A 48 7.67 9.69 1.82
CA ARG A 48 6.48 10.43 1.35
C ARG A 48 5.98 9.96 -0.03
N LYS A 49 6.11 8.65 -0.27
CA LYS A 49 5.65 7.98 -1.49
C LYS A 49 4.51 7.02 -1.19
N VAL A 50 3.56 6.93 -2.11
CA VAL A 50 2.69 5.76 -2.24
C VAL A 50 3.42 4.73 -3.11
N THR A 51 3.32 3.42 -2.94
CA THR A 51 2.50 2.56 -2.06
C THR A 51 3.18 2.24 -0.72
N ALA A 52 2.41 2.10 0.36
CA ALA A 52 2.87 1.59 1.66
C ALA A 52 1.85 0.60 2.26
N LEU A 53 2.34 -0.50 2.82
CA LEU A 53 1.53 -1.50 3.53
C LEU A 53 1.98 -1.58 4.98
N VAL A 54 1.07 -1.41 5.92
CA VAL A 54 1.33 -1.59 7.36
C VAL A 54 0.81 -2.98 7.75
N THR A 55 1.68 -3.83 8.27
CA THR A 55 1.30 -5.17 8.74
C THR A 55 0.62 -5.09 10.12
N SER A 56 -0.07 -6.16 10.51
CA SER A 56 -0.66 -6.27 11.86
C SER A 56 0.37 -6.23 12.99
N CYS A 57 1.64 -6.55 12.69
CA CYS A 57 2.76 -6.43 13.61
C CYS A 57 3.31 -4.99 13.72
N GLY A 58 2.76 -4.05 12.96
CA GLY A 58 3.18 -2.63 12.94
C GLY A 58 4.39 -2.34 12.05
N GLU A 59 4.84 -3.31 11.24
CA GLU A 59 5.91 -3.09 10.27
C GLU A 59 5.36 -2.41 9.03
N THR A 60 6.07 -1.40 8.51
CA THR A 60 5.72 -0.79 7.23
C THR A 60 6.59 -1.36 6.13
N LEU A 61 5.95 -1.95 5.14
CA LEU A 61 6.55 -2.31 3.86
C LEU A 61 6.32 -1.16 2.88
N THR A 62 7.41 -0.59 2.39
CA THR A 62 7.41 0.42 1.34
C THR A 62 7.92 -0.21 0.05
N GLU A 63 7.51 0.34 -1.10
CA GLU A 63 7.79 -0.19 -2.45
C GLU A 63 6.94 -1.39 -2.83
N SER A 64 6.20 -1.23 -3.93
CA SER A 64 5.22 -2.19 -4.43
C SER A 64 5.82 -3.58 -4.72
N VAL A 65 7.07 -3.65 -5.20
CA VAL A 65 7.77 -4.92 -5.48
C VAL A 65 8.13 -5.67 -4.20
N ALA A 66 8.63 -4.96 -3.17
CA ALA A 66 8.95 -5.57 -1.89
C ALA A 66 7.69 -6.09 -1.20
N ILE A 67 6.58 -5.34 -1.26
CA ILE A 67 5.29 -5.76 -0.72
C ILE A 67 4.80 -7.04 -1.39
N LEU A 68 4.84 -7.10 -2.73
CA LEU A 68 4.40 -8.28 -3.48
C LEU A 68 5.26 -9.52 -3.19
N LEU A 69 6.59 -9.35 -3.10
CA LEU A 69 7.50 -10.45 -2.77
C LEU A 69 7.28 -10.97 -1.34
N THR A 70 7.08 -10.07 -0.38
CA THR A 70 6.84 -10.45 1.02
C THR A 70 5.48 -11.12 1.18
N SER A 71 4.41 -10.64 0.53
CA SER A 71 3.09 -11.29 0.61
C SER A 71 3.11 -12.72 0.08
N ILE A 72 3.90 -13.00 -0.96
CA ILE A 72 4.05 -14.36 -1.49
C ILE A 72 4.84 -15.25 -0.52
N SER A 73 5.89 -14.71 0.10
CA SER A 73 6.77 -15.48 1.00
C SER A 73 6.13 -15.81 2.35
N VAL A 74 5.30 -14.93 2.92
CA VAL A 74 4.68 -15.12 4.24
C VAL A 74 3.59 -16.22 4.22
N ILE A 75 3.04 -16.52 3.05
CA ILE A 75 1.92 -17.47 2.90
C ILE A 75 2.40 -18.89 2.60
N SER A 76 3.66 -19.07 2.17
CA SER A 76 4.26 -20.39 1.93
C SER A 76 4.82 -21.08 3.19
N THR A 77 4.58 -20.57 4.39
CA THR A 77 5.05 -21.14 5.67
C THR A 77 3.88 -21.55 6.54
#